data_AF-A0AAD3RRS6-F1
#
_entry.id   AF-A0AAD3RRS6-F1
#
_cell.length_a   1.000
_cell.length_b   1.000
_cell.length_c   1.000
_cell.angle_alpha   90.00
_cell.angle_beta   90.00
_cell.angle_gamma   90.00
#
_symmetry.space_group_name_H-M   'P 1'
#
loop_
_entity.id
_entity.type
_entity.pdbx_description
1 polymer ?
#
loop_
_entity_poly.entity_id
_entity_poly.type
_entity_poly.pdbx_seq_one_letter_code
_entity_poly.pdbx_strand_id
1 'polypeptide(L)' 'AGSSTWTEMQQSWGAIWSLTGVGPLKAPFSLSLTSLSTAKTVTAMDVIPSSWYPTATYTSSLQLFYFTSNETSF' A
#
# COMPACT_ATOMS: atom_id res chain seq x y z
N ALA A 1 9.95 -10.28 12.80
CA ALA A 1 8.82 -9.42 13.22
C ALA A 1 8.44 -8.55 12.03
N GLY A 2 7.49 -9.05 11.22
CA GLY A 2 6.78 -8.26 10.23
C GLY A 2 5.38 -8.04 10.79
N SER A 3 4.90 -6.80 10.76
CA SER A 3 3.50 -6.52 11.13
C SER A 3 2.59 -7.21 10.13
N SER A 4 1.69 -8.08 10.59
CA SER A 4 0.66 -8.70 9.75
C SER A 4 -0.57 -7.81 9.57
N THR A 5 -0.55 -6.60 10.12
CA THR A 5 -1.68 -5.67 10.11
C THR A 5 -1.39 -4.46 9.21
N TRP A 6 -2.36 -4.14 8.34
CA TRP A 6 -2.35 -2.93 7.54
C TRP A 6 -2.65 -1.72 8.45
N THR A 7 -1.81 -0.68 8.36
CA THR A 7 -2.04 0.58 9.07
C THR A 7 -2.50 1.63 8.06
N GLU A 8 -3.63 2.28 8.33
CA GLU A 8 -4.16 3.33 7.46
C GLU A 8 -3.25 4.57 7.47
N MET A 9 -2.98 5.10 6.29
CA MET A 9 -2.26 6.36 6.13
C MET A 9 -3.23 7.53 6.05
N GLN A 10 -2.81 8.69 6.53
CA GLN A 10 -3.60 9.91 6.43
C GLN A 10 -3.29 10.63 5.12
N GLN A 11 -4.32 11.01 4.36
CA GLN A 11 -4.15 11.83 3.17
C GLN A 11 -3.80 13.27 3.60
N SER A 12 -2.72 13.81 3.05
CA SER A 12 -2.29 15.18 3.32
C SER A 12 -2.83 16.13 2.26
N TRP A 13 -2.42 15.97 0.99
CA TRP A 13 -2.90 16.80 -0.12
C TRP A 13 -2.73 16.07 -1.46
N GLY A 14 -3.75 16.12 -2.32
CA GLY A 14 -3.71 15.41 -3.60
C GLY A 14 -3.43 13.92 -3.41
N ALA A 15 -2.41 13.40 -4.11
CA ALA A 15 -1.93 12.02 -4.03
C ALA A 15 -0.79 11.82 -3.01
N ILE A 16 -0.77 12.61 -1.93
CA ILE A 16 0.22 12.51 -0.85
C ILE A 16 -0.45 11.89 0.37
N TRP A 17 0.12 10.79 0.86
CA TRP A 17 -0.26 10.11 2.10
C TRP A 17 0.90 10.08 3.07
N SER A 18 0.59 10.26 4.35
CA SER A 18 1.56 10.26 5.45
C SER A 18 1.12 9.31 6.57
N LEU A 19 2.08 8.58 7.12
CA LEU A 19 1.88 7.74 8.29
C LEU A 19 2.59 8.39 9.49
N THR A 20 1.82 8.99 10.39
CA THR A 20 2.33 9.70 11.58
C THR A 20 1.88 9.01 12.87
N GLY A 21 2.68 9.12 13.94
CA GLY A 21 2.31 8.57 15.25
C GLY A 21 2.47 7.05 15.38
N VAL A 22 3.04 6.40 14.36
CA VAL A 22 3.50 5.02 14.44
C VAL A 22 4.88 4.97 15.10
N GLY A 23 5.15 3.89 15.83
CA GLY A 23 6.47 3.62 16.39
C GLY A 23 7.55 3.48 15.31
N PRO A 24 8.80 3.16 15.69
CA PRO A 24 9.90 3.04 14.73
C PRO A 24 9.53 2.06 13.61
N LEU A 25 9.44 2.60 12.39
CA LEU A 25 9.07 1.85 11.20
C LEU A 25 10.24 0.98 10.76
N LYS A 26 9.99 -0.34 10.64
CA LYS A 26 10.98 -1.32 10.19
C LYS A 26 10.67 -1.78 8.78
N ALA A 27 11.50 -1.35 7.83
CA ALA A 27 11.46 -1.80 6.46
C ALA A 27 11.89 -3.29 6.33
N PRO A 28 11.53 -4.00 5.25
CA PRO A 28 10.85 -3.51 4.04
C PRO A 28 9.37 -3.13 4.27
N PHE A 29 8.86 -2.16 3.51
CA PHE A 29 7.45 -1.75 3.57
C PHE A 29 6.67 -2.23 2.35
N SER A 30 5.47 -2.74 2.63
CA SER A 30 4.45 -3.04 1.65
C SER A 30 3.37 -1.96 1.69
N LEU A 31 2.80 -1.64 0.54
CA LEU A 31 1.73 -0.64 0.40
C LEU A 31 0.47 -1.30 -0.15
N SER A 32 -0.68 -0.91 0.37
CA SER A 32 -1.98 -1.32 -0.17
C SER A 32 -2.77 -0.07 -0.49
N LEU A 33 -3.21 0.07 -1.74
CA LEU A 33 -3.95 1.22 -2.23
C LEU A 33 -5.36 0.78 -2.63
N THR A 34 -6.37 1.37 -2.01
CA THR A 34 -7.77 1.17 -2.40
C THR A 34 -8.27 2.38 -3.18
N SER A 35 -8.75 2.13 -4.40
CA SER A 35 -9.40 3.15 -5.22
C SER A 35 -10.78 3.47 -4.68
N LEU A 36 -11.07 4.74 -4.40
CA LEU A 36 -12.38 5.19 -3.92
C LEU A 36 -13.47 5.11 -5.01
N SER A 37 -13.10 5.21 -6.28
CA SER A 37 -14.07 5.20 -7.39
C SER A 37 -14.51 3.81 -7.81
N THR A 38 -13.64 2.81 -7.64
CA THR A 38 -13.89 1.42 -8.09
C THR A 38 -13.90 0.42 -6.94
N ALA A 39 -13.62 0.85 -5.71
CA ALA A 39 -13.42 0.01 -4.53
C ALA A 39 -12.35 -1.09 -4.71
N LYS A 40 -11.48 -0.96 -5.72
CA LYS A 40 -10.43 -1.94 -6.02
C LYS A 40 -9.20 -1.68 -5.17
N THR A 41 -8.66 -2.73 -4.56
CA THR A 41 -7.42 -2.68 -3.78
C THR A 41 -6.27 -3.28 -4.57
N VAL A 42 -5.13 -2.59 -4.58
CA VAL A 42 -3.87 -3.07 -5.16
C VAL A 42 -2.83 -3.15 -4.05
N THR A 43 -2.22 -4.32 -3.89
CA THR A 43 -1.21 -4.57 -2.86
C THR A 43 0.16 -4.72 -3.51
N ALA A 44 1.11 -3.94 -3.03
CA ALA A 44 2.48 -3.87 -3.48
C ALA A 44 3.41 -4.31 -2.35
N MET A 45 4.00 -5.50 -2.48
CA MET A 45 4.80 -6.13 -1.42
C MET A 45 6.26 -5.67 -1.48
N ASP A 46 6.85 -5.37 -0.32
CA ASP A 46 8.27 -5.05 -0.14
C ASP A 46 8.82 -3.96 -1.09
N VAL A 47 7.96 -3.00 -1.46
CA VAL A 47 8.24 -1.97 -2.45
C VAL A 47 9.22 -0.91 -1.98
N ILE A 48 9.28 -0.66 -0.67
CA ILE A 48 10.29 0.21 -0.07
C ILE A 48 11.27 -0.70 0.68
N PRO A 49 12.52 -0.84 0.18
CA PRO A 49 13.49 -1.78 0.73
C PRO A 49 14.01 -1.32 2.10
N SER A 50 14.73 -2.20 2.80
CA SER A 50 15.37 -1.86 4.09
C SER A 50 16.41 -0.74 4.01
N SER A 51 17.07 -0.59 2.86
CA SER A 51 18.05 0.45 2.56
C SER A 51 17.43 1.73 1.97
N TRP A 52 16.19 2.03 2.34
CA TRP A 52 15.49 3.18 1.76
C TRP A 52 16.09 4.52 2.19
N TYR A 53 16.00 5.52 1.31
CA TYR A 53 16.48 6.88 1.56
C TYR A 53 15.36 7.90 1.38
N PRO A 54 15.32 8.98 2.18
CA PRO A 54 14.43 10.10 1.93
C PRO A 54 14.64 10.64 0.51
N THR A 55 13.58 11.11 -0.14
CA THR A 55 13.57 11.60 -1.55
C THR A 55 13.79 10.55 -2.65
N ALA A 56 13.92 9.27 -2.29
CA ALA A 56 13.90 8.18 -3.27
C ALA A 56 12.52 8.02 -3.91
N THR A 57 12.48 7.62 -5.18
CA THR A 57 11.26 7.12 -5.83
C THR A 57 11.39 5.62 -6.00
N TYR A 58 10.45 4.86 -5.43
CA TYR A 58 10.37 3.41 -5.58
C TYR A 58 9.21 3.06 -6.51
N THR A 59 9.52 2.39 -7.62
CA THR A 59 8.52 1.93 -8.58
C THR A 59 8.18 0.47 -8.29
N SER A 60 6.89 0.19 -8.13
CA SER A 60 6.43 -1.19 -8.00
C SER A 60 6.00 -1.75 -9.35
N SER A 61 6.55 -2.91 -9.72
CA SER A 61 6.09 -3.69 -10.87
C SER A 61 4.81 -4.45 -10.50
N LEU A 62 3.72 -3.71 -10.29
CA LEU A 62 2.44 -4.29 -9.91
C LEU A 62 1.77 -4.92 -11.13
N GLN A 63 1.63 -6.25 -11.10
CA GLN A 63 0.66 -6.94 -11.93
C GLN A 63 -0.72 -6.72 -11.32
N LEU A 64 -1.61 -6.01 -12.01
CA LEU A 64 -3.03 -5.87 -11.63
C LEU A 64 -3.69 -7.26 -11.71
N PHE A 65 -3.76 -7.98 -10.59
CA PHE A 65 -4.60 -9.17 -10.49
C PHE A 65 -6.05 -8.72 -10.33
N TYR A 66 -6.83 -8.79 -11.41
CA TYR A 66 -8.27 -8.61 -11.34
C TYR A 66 -8.89 -9.81 -10.62
N PHE A 67 -9.13 -9.69 -9.31
CA PHE A 67 -10.16 -10.53 -8.69
C PHE A 67 -11.50 -9.88 -9.01
N THR A 68 -12.07 -10.25 -10.16
CA THR A 68 -13.51 -10.08 -10.34
C THR A 68 -14.17 -11.02 -9.34
N SER A 69 -14.69 -10.50 -8.23
CA SER A 69 -15.69 -11.23 -7.47
C SER A 69 -16.84 -11.46 -8.44
N ASN A 70 -16.96 -12.69 -8.91
CA ASN A 70 -18.10 -13.12 -9.70
C ASN A 70 -19.32 -13.09 -8.78
N GLU A 71 -20.06 -11.98 -8.79
CA GLU A 71 -21.46 -11.99 -8.40
C GLU A 71 -22.19 -12.87 -9.42
N THR A 72 -22.45 -14.13 -9.06
CA THR A 72 -23.72 -14.82 -9.34
C THR A 72 -23.70 -16.24 -8.77
N SER A 73 -24.58 -16.51 -7.82
CA SER A 73 -25.58 -17.58 -7.96
C SER A 73 -26.76 -17.33 -7.02
N PHE A 74 -27.93 -17.56 -7.60
CA PHE A 74 -29.29 -17.38 -7.10
C PHE A 74 -29.58 -17.92 -5.70
#